data_AF-R9ISB6-F1
#
_entry.id   AF-R9ISB6-F1
#
_cell.length_a   1.000
_cell.length_b   1.000
_cell.length_c   1.000
_cell.angle_alpha   90.00
_cell.angle_beta   90.00
_cell.angle_gamma   90.00
#
_symmetry.space_group_name_H-M   'P 1'
#
loop_
_entity.id
_entity.type
_entity.pdbx_description
1 polymer ?
#
loop_
_entity_poly.entity_id
_entity_poly.type
_entity_poly.pdbx_seq_one_letter_code
_entity_poly.pdbx_strand_id
1 'polypeptide(L)'
;MDLTSFFQSTLIPDMKKEEAKKPEKKQGTKKESKKGTKPVRYRLPVTLYSNYTEPVIIGGDEFPEELTESEILKEARERHGCFKNFTTEVLDEKTMLLIPQAYNCVKKGSLKITEDLEVRFGDEIMDISPVTEGLPEIAYEKLIRYASEQSGTGIDLLHEGSTITLLYSMDGSSSIGNLTFPVTAVLGAGTSIAISEDELREFVNGMGTKKKSAPEDATDDHMPGDEEEPGNEETPSGETQPKARQSIQSLLTTNNFLRFVESKEPTYKGGHGQLYVNEKLNFVRVLYKKKFAAINKTEKKETLYPSDAMLSLIYEKIQLTPEMFGGKKEVTEREIQKYLEKDRPEYSRERTKIEYDEKTNMIIATIVGGKRGSVKYFDEGGIHYRISNTPFMQIRAATDGSGQGEMTWKMSKIPYRMLRSMCSFFQKVYCTYGTESLVNILWNPDKEAYFLYVPQQEVTPSSVDYWNDNDIQKHMWTVGTFHSHGMYNPYFSVTDDENEKADGIYGVTGNFDFPVPRMKMRAGTGGHYITIHTFDVFDKNTGERAEDLWTAKNLSAIHPYMHR
;
A
#
# COMPACT_ATOMS: atom_id res chain seq x y z
N MET A 1 37.75 10.99 -3.74
CA MET A 1 38.56 11.22 -4.95
C MET A 1 37.98 12.43 -5.67
N ASP A 2 38.83 13.25 -6.28
CA ASP A 2 38.51 14.62 -6.65
C ASP A 2 37.74 14.73 -7.99
N LEU A 3 36.44 15.03 -7.91
CA LEU A 3 35.53 15.28 -9.04
C LEU A 3 35.71 16.70 -9.62
N THR A 4 36.68 17.47 -9.12
CA THR A 4 36.91 18.89 -9.43
C THR A 4 37.19 19.16 -10.91
N SER A 5 37.80 18.24 -11.65
CA SER A 5 38.06 18.43 -13.10
C SER A 5 36.81 18.38 -13.97
N PHE A 6 35.72 17.77 -13.48
CA PHE A 6 34.45 17.65 -14.21
C PHE A 6 33.60 18.93 -14.10
N PHE A 7 33.45 19.48 -12.89
CA PHE A 7 32.59 20.65 -12.64
C PHE A 7 33.20 22.00 -13.04
N GLN A 8 34.52 22.08 -13.19
CA GLN A 8 35.15 23.26 -13.78
C GLN A 8 34.76 23.48 -15.25
N SER A 9 34.29 22.45 -15.97
CA SER A 9 33.87 22.54 -17.37
C SER A 9 32.38 22.88 -17.58
N THR A 10 31.57 22.91 -16.50
CA THR A 10 30.13 23.20 -16.54
C THR A 10 29.75 24.56 -15.96
N LEU A 11 30.74 25.42 -15.65
CA LEU A 11 30.50 26.83 -15.35
C LEU A 11 30.00 27.54 -16.62
N ILE A 12 28.69 27.61 -16.79
CA ILE A 12 28.04 28.45 -17.80
C ILE A 12 28.08 29.92 -17.31
N PRO A 13 28.42 30.90 -18.16
CA PRO A 13 28.55 32.31 -17.79
C PRO A 13 27.19 32.96 -17.51
N ASP A 14 27.20 33.96 -16.62
CA ASP A 14 26.10 34.86 -16.24
C ASP A 14 25.02 35.05 -17.32
N MET A 15 23.83 34.50 -17.08
CA MET A 15 22.62 34.83 -17.84
C MET A 15 21.73 35.77 -17.03
N LYS A 16 21.58 36.99 -17.55
CA LYS A 16 20.70 38.04 -17.05
C LYS A 16 19.26 37.54 -16.93
N LYS A 17 18.59 37.93 -15.84
CA LYS A 17 17.14 37.80 -15.66
C LYS A 17 16.41 38.51 -16.81
N GLU A 18 15.74 37.75 -17.67
CA GLU A 18 14.65 38.25 -18.49
C GLU A 18 13.31 37.87 -17.83
N GLU A 19 12.50 38.90 -17.57
CA GLU A 19 11.14 38.76 -17.07
C GLU A 19 10.25 38.07 -18.12
N ALA A 20 9.72 36.88 -17.77
CA ALA A 20 8.76 36.19 -18.63
C ALA A 20 7.37 36.84 -18.53
N LYS A 21 6.98 37.50 -19.61
CA LYS A 21 5.62 38.02 -19.86
C LYS A 21 4.57 36.90 -19.84
N LYS A 22 3.42 37.17 -19.21
CA LYS A 22 2.19 36.36 -19.29
C LYS A 22 1.79 36.10 -20.74
N PRO A 23 1.47 34.86 -21.16
CA PRO A 23 0.85 34.64 -22.46
C PRO A 23 -0.67 34.84 -22.37
N GLU A 24 -1.16 35.66 -23.30
CA GLU A 24 -2.57 35.90 -23.58
C GLU A 24 -3.28 34.64 -24.09
N LYS A 25 -4.58 34.54 -23.77
CA LYS A 25 -5.52 33.54 -24.28
C LYS A 25 -5.55 33.56 -25.82
N LYS A 26 -5.32 32.41 -26.46
CA LYS A 26 -5.79 32.15 -27.83
C LYS A 26 -6.86 31.08 -27.83
N GLN A 27 -8.00 31.45 -28.41
CA GLN A 27 -9.14 30.59 -28.72
C GLN A 27 -8.74 29.51 -29.75
N GLY A 28 -9.07 28.26 -29.40
CA GLY A 28 -9.67 27.24 -30.27
C GLY A 28 -8.94 26.77 -31.54
N THR A 29 -8.51 25.50 -31.51
CA THR A 29 -8.93 24.51 -32.52
C THR A 29 -9.02 23.13 -31.87
N LYS A 30 -10.20 22.51 -31.96
CA LYS A 30 -10.54 21.17 -31.46
C LYS A 30 -9.62 20.10 -32.07
N LYS A 31 -9.06 19.23 -31.22
CA LYS A 31 -8.68 17.86 -31.59
C LYS A 31 -9.45 16.92 -30.67
N GLU A 32 -10.22 16.02 -31.29
CA GLU A 32 -11.22 15.16 -30.67
C GLU A 32 -10.62 14.24 -29.61
N SER A 33 -11.05 14.46 -28.37
CA SER A 33 -10.84 13.54 -27.25
C SER A 33 -11.86 12.41 -27.31
N LYS A 34 -11.38 11.18 -27.16
CA LYS A 34 -12.18 9.96 -26.97
C LYS A 34 -13.34 10.20 -25.99
N LYS A 35 -14.54 9.70 -26.34
CA LYS A 35 -15.80 9.78 -25.57
C LYS A 35 -15.56 9.60 -24.06
N GLY A 36 -15.62 10.70 -23.32
CA GLY A 36 -15.70 10.69 -21.86
C GLY A 36 -17.08 10.23 -21.42
N THR A 37 -17.13 9.25 -20.53
CA THR A 37 -18.33 8.86 -19.79
C THR A 37 -18.85 10.10 -19.05
N LYS A 38 -20.15 10.41 -19.16
CA LYS A 38 -20.74 11.51 -18.38
C LYS A 38 -20.56 11.22 -16.89
N PRO A 39 -20.23 12.22 -16.05
CA PRO A 39 -20.13 12.02 -14.61
C PRO A 39 -21.47 11.58 -14.05
N VAL A 40 -21.45 10.56 -13.19
CA VAL A 40 -22.62 10.03 -12.49
C VAL A 40 -23.19 11.14 -11.59
N ARG A 41 -24.52 11.27 -11.58
CA ARG A 41 -25.27 12.24 -10.77
C ARG A 41 -26.15 11.51 -9.77
N TYR A 42 -26.26 12.08 -8.57
CA TYR A 42 -27.00 11.53 -7.44
C TYR A 42 -28.13 12.47 -7.09
N ARG A 43 -29.33 11.91 -6.95
CA ARG A 43 -30.52 12.66 -6.59
C ARG A 43 -30.52 12.98 -5.10
N LEU A 44 -30.73 14.25 -4.76
CA LEU A 44 -30.74 14.71 -3.38
C LEU A 44 -32.08 14.38 -2.68
N PRO A 45 -32.10 14.24 -1.34
CA PRO A 45 -30.97 14.34 -0.43
C PRO A 45 -30.08 13.08 -0.41
N VAL A 46 -28.78 13.29 -0.21
CA VAL A 46 -27.78 12.24 0.05
C VAL A 46 -27.26 12.38 1.47
N THR A 47 -27.20 11.28 2.21
CA THR A 47 -26.65 11.21 3.57
C THR A 47 -25.23 10.66 3.54
N LEU A 48 -24.31 11.37 4.19
CA LEU A 48 -22.91 11.03 4.29
C LEU A 48 -22.57 10.60 5.72
N TYR A 49 -22.13 9.36 5.88
CA TYR A 49 -21.68 8.82 7.16
C TYR A 49 -20.16 8.89 7.27
N SER A 50 -19.67 9.19 8.47
CA SER A 50 -18.23 9.18 8.79
C SER A 50 -17.99 8.46 10.12
N ASN A 51 -16.73 8.17 10.42
CA ASN A 51 -16.36 7.62 11.73
C ASN A 51 -16.26 8.68 12.83
N TYR A 52 -16.37 9.97 12.50
CA TYR A 52 -15.86 11.04 13.35
C TYR A 52 -16.92 12.07 13.75
N THR A 53 -18.00 12.17 12.99
CA THR A 53 -19.05 13.18 13.15
C THR A 53 -20.41 12.57 12.85
N GLU A 54 -21.46 13.23 13.33
CA GLU A 54 -22.83 12.90 12.96
C GLU A 54 -23.02 12.93 11.43
N PRO A 55 -23.96 12.13 10.87
CA PRO A 55 -24.17 12.06 9.44
C PRO A 55 -24.54 13.42 8.84
N VAL A 56 -23.91 13.78 7.72
CA VAL A 56 -24.21 15.02 7.00
C VAL A 56 -25.20 14.76 5.88
N ILE A 57 -26.27 15.55 5.85
CA ILE A 57 -27.29 15.48 4.81
C ILE A 57 -27.05 16.62 3.83
N ILE A 58 -26.81 16.28 2.57
CA ILE A 58 -26.70 17.23 1.46
C ILE A 58 -28.00 17.19 0.67
N GLY A 59 -28.75 18.29 0.69
CA GLY A 59 -30.05 18.45 0.05
C GLY A 59 -30.86 19.56 0.72
N GLY A 60 -31.94 19.99 0.06
CA GLY A 60 -32.75 21.14 0.48
C GLY A 60 -33.04 22.08 -0.69
N ASP A 61 -33.82 23.14 -0.45
CA ASP A 61 -34.24 24.09 -1.49
C ASP A 61 -33.06 24.91 -2.07
N GLU A 62 -31.94 25.01 -1.35
CA GLU A 62 -30.71 25.65 -1.82
C GLU A 62 -29.88 24.81 -2.81
N PHE A 63 -30.21 23.52 -2.99
CA PHE A 63 -29.45 22.61 -3.85
C PHE A 63 -30.22 22.24 -5.13
N PRO A 64 -29.53 21.97 -6.26
CA PRO A 64 -30.16 21.39 -7.43
C PRO A 64 -30.68 19.97 -7.14
N GLU A 65 -31.63 19.49 -7.95
CA GLU A 65 -32.23 18.14 -7.77
C GLU A 65 -31.18 17.01 -7.76
N GLU A 66 -30.07 17.18 -8.48
CA GLU A 66 -28.97 16.23 -8.56
C GLU A 66 -27.60 16.89 -8.51
N LEU A 67 -26.66 16.25 -7.82
CA LEU A 67 -25.24 16.64 -7.76
C LEU A 67 -24.32 15.50 -8.18
N THR A 68 -23.13 15.84 -8.66
CA THR A 68 -22.03 14.88 -8.87
C THR A 68 -21.34 14.56 -7.55
N GLU A 69 -20.68 13.40 -7.46
CA GLU A 69 -19.90 12.99 -6.29
C GLU A 69 -18.87 14.04 -5.85
N SER A 70 -18.21 14.72 -6.80
CA SER A 70 -17.25 15.79 -6.50
C SER A 70 -17.90 17.04 -5.90
N GLU A 71 -19.13 17.37 -6.27
CA GLU A 71 -19.87 18.51 -5.72
C GLU A 71 -20.36 18.18 -4.30
N ILE A 72 -20.86 16.96 -4.09
CA ILE A 72 -21.24 16.44 -2.77
C ILE A 72 -20.04 16.44 -1.82
N LEU A 73 -18.88 15.95 -2.27
CA LEU A 73 -17.66 15.93 -1.47
C LEU A 73 -17.17 17.35 -1.15
N LYS A 74 -17.29 18.30 -2.07
CA LYS A 74 -16.94 19.70 -1.81
C LYS A 74 -17.81 20.29 -0.70
N GLU A 75 -19.12 20.13 -0.79
CA GLU A 75 -20.07 20.62 0.22
C GLU A 75 -19.82 19.98 1.60
N ALA A 76 -19.56 18.67 1.64
CA ALA A 76 -19.22 17.98 2.89
C ALA A 76 -17.95 18.54 3.55
N ARG A 77 -16.93 18.91 2.75
CA ARG A 77 -15.69 19.53 3.25
C ARG A 77 -15.89 20.94 3.78
N GLU A 78 -16.79 21.72 3.16
CA GLU A 78 -17.10 23.07 3.63
C GLU A 78 -17.84 23.03 4.98
N ARG A 79 -18.65 21.99 5.23
CA ARG A 79 -19.36 21.78 6.49
C ARG A 79 -18.51 21.20 7.62
N HIS A 80 -17.45 20.46 7.29
CA HIS A 80 -16.56 19.84 8.26
C HIS A 80 -15.15 20.45 8.26
N GLY A 81 -14.80 21.19 9.31
CA GLY A 81 -13.54 21.94 9.39
C GLY A 81 -12.27 21.09 9.48
N CYS A 82 -12.40 19.81 9.83
CA CYS A 82 -11.29 18.88 10.07
C CYS A 82 -10.94 17.98 8.86
N PHE A 83 -11.71 18.03 7.77
CA PHE A 83 -11.71 16.98 6.75
C PHE A 83 -11.27 17.47 5.37
N LYS A 84 -10.00 17.86 5.20
CA LYS A 84 -9.47 18.30 3.89
C LYS A 84 -9.25 17.16 2.88
N ASN A 85 -8.90 15.96 3.36
CA ASN A 85 -8.43 14.83 2.55
C ASN A 85 -9.35 13.61 2.68
N PHE A 86 -10.55 13.67 2.12
CA PHE A 86 -11.51 12.55 2.11
C PHE A 86 -11.82 12.05 0.72
N THR A 87 -12.15 10.76 0.64
CA THR A 87 -12.84 10.13 -0.49
C THR A 87 -14.20 9.64 -0.07
N THR A 88 -15.06 9.44 -1.07
CA THR A 88 -16.39 8.88 -0.92
C THR A 88 -16.41 7.41 -1.32
N GLU A 89 -17.26 6.64 -0.65
CA GLU A 89 -17.69 5.31 -1.09
C GLU A 89 -19.21 5.26 -1.14
N VAL A 90 -19.75 4.97 -2.31
CA VAL A 90 -21.20 4.92 -2.53
C VAL A 90 -21.73 3.58 -2.01
N LEU A 91 -22.64 3.64 -1.04
CA LEU A 91 -23.32 2.46 -0.52
C LEU A 91 -24.58 2.14 -1.32
N ASP A 92 -25.37 3.18 -1.61
CA ASP A 92 -26.60 3.11 -2.40
C ASP A 92 -26.93 4.48 -3.04
N GLU A 93 -28.12 4.62 -3.60
CA GLU A 93 -28.55 5.83 -4.31
C GLU A 93 -28.64 7.08 -3.41
N LYS A 94 -28.75 6.92 -2.09
CA LYS A 94 -28.94 8.01 -1.13
C LYS A 94 -27.88 8.04 -0.03
N THR A 95 -26.97 7.07 0.01
CA THR A 95 -26.03 6.90 1.12
C THR A 95 -24.60 6.80 0.64
N MET A 96 -23.71 7.59 1.24
CA MET A 96 -22.27 7.57 0.98
C MET A 96 -21.48 7.51 2.28
N LEU A 97 -20.29 6.91 2.24
CA LEU A 97 -19.30 6.96 3.32
C LEU A 97 -18.24 8.02 3.00
N LEU A 98 -17.90 8.84 3.98
CA LEU A 98 -16.73 9.72 3.97
C LEU A 98 -15.56 9.00 4.65
N ILE A 99 -14.53 8.69 3.86
CA ILE A 99 -13.36 7.94 4.31
C ILE A 99 -12.12 8.82 4.20
N PRO A 100 -11.36 9.04 5.29
CA PRO A 100 -10.15 9.84 5.26
C PRO A 100 -9.08 9.14 4.41
N GLN A 101 -8.36 9.91 3.61
CA GLN A 101 -7.17 9.48 2.90
C GLN A 101 -5.95 9.75 3.77
N ALA A 102 -5.42 8.70 4.39
CA ALA A 102 -4.23 8.78 5.23
C ALA A 102 -3.00 8.27 4.45
N TYR A 103 -2.26 9.18 3.81
CA TYR A 103 -1.03 8.79 3.10
C TYR A 103 0.25 9.10 3.89
N ASN A 104 0.22 10.02 4.89
CA ASN A 104 1.41 10.48 5.61
C ASN A 104 1.14 10.73 7.12
N CYS A 105 0.81 9.68 7.88
CA CYS A 105 0.62 9.81 9.33
C CYS A 105 1.99 9.88 10.05
N VAL A 106 2.16 10.88 10.91
CA VAL A 106 3.36 11.08 11.73
C VAL A 106 3.29 10.13 12.92
N LYS A 107 4.32 9.29 13.08
CA LYS A 107 4.40 8.34 14.20
C LYS A 107 5.44 8.71 15.26
N LYS A 108 6.44 9.52 14.92
CA LYS A 108 7.57 9.86 15.79
C LYS A 108 8.05 11.29 15.59
N GLY A 109 8.71 11.85 16.60
CA GLY A 109 9.29 13.20 16.58
C GLY A 109 8.70 14.11 17.65
N SER A 110 8.98 15.42 17.58
CA SER A 110 8.40 16.42 18.48
C SER A 110 7.53 17.43 17.76
N LEU A 111 6.44 17.82 18.43
CA LEU A 111 5.49 18.85 18.06
C LEU A 111 5.71 20.05 18.97
N LYS A 112 6.01 21.21 18.38
CA LYS A 112 6.07 22.48 19.12
C LYS A 112 4.68 22.92 19.53
N ILE A 113 4.53 23.37 20.77
CA ILE A 113 3.28 23.87 21.30
C ILE A 113 3.25 25.38 21.06
N THR A 114 2.39 25.83 20.16
CA THR A 114 2.19 27.24 19.80
C THR A 114 0.76 27.66 20.15
N GLU A 115 0.51 28.97 20.25
CA GLU A 115 -0.82 29.50 20.59
C GLU A 115 -1.89 29.21 19.50
N ASP A 116 -1.45 28.98 18.27
CA ASP A 116 -2.28 28.67 17.11
C ASP A 116 -2.39 27.16 16.81
N LEU A 117 -1.80 26.31 17.65
CA LEU A 117 -1.85 24.85 17.48
C LEU A 117 -3.26 24.33 17.78
N GLU A 118 -3.92 23.78 16.76
CA GLU A 118 -5.22 23.10 16.91
C GLU A 118 -5.05 21.58 16.77
N VAL A 119 -5.42 20.83 17.81
CA VAL A 119 -5.51 19.37 17.73
C VAL A 119 -6.97 18.96 17.62
N ARG A 120 -7.35 18.35 16.49
CA ARG A 120 -8.74 18.04 16.16
C ARG A 120 -8.98 16.54 16.09
N PHE A 121 -10.13 16.12 16.58
CA PHE A 121 -10.64 14.76 16.41
C PHE A 121 -12.09 14.83 15.93
N GLY A 122 -12.29 14.59 14.64
CA GLY A 122 -13.53 15.03 13.99
C GLY A 122 -13.69 16.55 14.09
N ASP A 123 -14.93 17.01 14.22
CA ASP A 123 -15.24 18.45 14.29
C ASP A 123 -14.86 19.07 15.65
N GLU A 124 -14.45 18.28 16.62
CA GLU A 124 -14.06 18.76 17.94
C GLU A 124 -12.57 19.10 18.04
N ILE A 125 -12.25 20.10 18.86
CA ILE A 125 -10.87 20.40 19.28
C ILE A 125 -10.62 19.60 20.56
N MET A 126 -9.61 18.71 20.51
CA MET A 126 -9.18 17.92 21.65
C MET A 126 -8.36 18.79 22.60
N ASP A 127 -8.76 18.83 23.87
CA ASP A 127 -7.93 19.45 24.91
C ASP A 127 -6.68 18.61 25.16
N ILE A 128 -5.53 19.17 24.84
CA ILE A 128 -4.21 18.54 25.03
C ILE A 128 -3.47 19.08 26.26
N SER A 129 -4.05 20.04 26.98
CA SER A 129 -3.43 20.62 28.18
C SER A 129 -2.98 19.58 29.21
N PRO A 130 -3.67 18.43 29.44
CA PRO A 130 -3.21 17.42 30.40
C PRO A 130 -1.86 16.78 30.06
N VAL A 131 -1.41 16.88 28.81
CA VAL A 131 -0.13 16.31 28.33
C VAL A 131 0.85 17.38 27.85
N THR A 132 0.44 18.64 27.77
CA THR A 132 1.26 19.76 27.26
C THR A 132 1.52 20.88 28.26
N GLU A 133 0.86 20.89 29.43
CA GLU A 133 1.00 21.99 30.40
C GLU A 133 2.47 22.24 30.80
N GLY A 134 2.93 23.49 30.63
CA GLY A 134 4.29 23.92 30.96
C GLY A 134 5.37 23.40 30.01
N LEU A 135 5.02 22.73 28.91
CA LEU A 135 5.97 22.19 27.93
C LEU A 135 6.03 23.08 26.67
N PRO A 136 7.24 23.37 26.15
CA PRO A 136 7.39 24.06 24.86
C PRO A 136 7.20 23.12 23.65
N GLU A 137 7.33 21.81 23.87
CA GLU A 137 7.13 20.77 22.86
C GLU A 137 6.66 19.45 23.49
N ILE A 138 5.96 18.63 22.71
CA ILE A 138 5.50 17.29 23.09
C ILE A 138 5.90 16.28 22.00
N ALA A 139 6.28 15.06 22.41
CA ALA A 139 6.53 13.98 21.44
C ALA A 139 5.22 13.50 20.81
N TYR A 140 5.18 13.25 19.49
CA TYR A 140 3.96 12.79 18.81
C TYR A 140 3.41 11.49 19.42
N GLU A 141 4.29 10.58 19.83
CA GLU A 141 3.93 9.32 20.48
C GLU A 141 3.13 9.54 21.77
N LYS A 142 3.45 10.60 22.53
CA LYS A 142 2.72 10.93 23.76
C LYS A 142 1.32 11.45 23.43
N LEU A 143 1.20 12.30 22.42
CA LEU A 143 -0.09 12.82 21.96
C LEU A 143 -0.96 11.69 21.36
N ILE A 144 -0.40 10.83 20.52
CA ILE A 144 -1.07 9.65 19.96
C ILE A 144 -1.56 8.73 21.07
N ARG A 145 -0.69 8.45 22.06
CA ARG A 145 -1.06 7.61 23.20
C ARG A 145 -2.21 8.24 23.99
N TYR A 146 -2.13 9.53 24.30
CA TYR A 146 -3.20 10.25 24.99
C TYR A 146 -4.52 10.19 24.21
N ALA A 147 -4.51 10.50 22.92
CA ALA A 147 -5.69 10.40 22.06
C ALA A 147 -6.25 8.98 21.97
N SER A 148 -5.37 7.97 21.95
CA SER A 148 -5.79 6.56 21.96
C SER A 148 -6.44 6.14 23.28
N GLU A 149 -5.94 6.67 24.39
CA GLU A 149 -6.52 6.47 25.72
C GLU A 149 -7.90 7.15 25.84
N GLN A 150 -8.06 8.38 25.32
CA GLN A 150 -9.35 9.10 25.32
C GLN A 150 -10.40 8.43 24.43
N SER A 151 -10.01 8.01 23.22
CA SER A 151 -10.94 7.39 22.26
C SER A 151 -11.19 5.90 22.53
N GLY A 152 -10.35 5.27 23.36
CA GLY A 152 -10.30 3.83 23.58
C GLY A 152 -9.99 3.03 22.30
N THR A 153 -9.43 3.66 21.28
CA THR A 153 -9.11 3.06 19.97
C THR A 153 -7.74 3.53 19.50
N GLY A 154 -7.04 2.74 18.69
CA GLY A 154 -5.77 3.19 18.13
C GLY A 154 -5.96 4.46 17.30
N ILE A 155 -5.06 5.43 17.47
CA ILE A 155 -5.10 6.71 16.76
C ILE A 155 -3.86 6.86 15.87
N ASP A 156 -4.08 7.30 14.65
CA ASP A 156 -3.07 7.84 13.75
C ASP A 156 -3.18 9.37 13.72
N LEU A 157 -2.08 10.05 13.42
CA LEU A 157 -1.98 11.51 13.49
C LEU A 157 -1.48 12.08 12.17
N LEU A 158 -2.22 13.04 11.61
CA LEU A 158 -1.81 13.85 10.47
C LEU A 158 -1.42 15.25 10.97
N HIS A 159 -0.31 15.79 10.45
CA HIS A 159 0.16 17.13 10.81
C HIS A 159 0.28 18.02 9.57
N GLU A 160 -0.50 19.09 9.53
CA GLU A 160 -0.51 20.08 8.44
C GLU A 160 -0.41 21.51 9.02
N GLY A 161 0.78 22.12 8.93
CA GLY A 161 0.99 23.48 9.45
C GLY A 161 0.80 23.56 10.96
N SER A 162 -0.17 24.36 11.42
CA SER A 162 -0.56 24.48 12.83
C SER A 162 -1.75 23.60 13.22
N THR A 163 -2.21 22.72 12.33
CA THR A 163 -3.33 21.81 12.62
C THR A 163 -2.86 20.35 12.71
N ILE A 164 -3.32 19.66 13.74
CA ILE A 164 -3.16 18.22 13.94
C ILE A 164 -4.53 17.58 13.77
N THR A 165 -4.65 16.59 12.90
CA THR A 165 -5.88 15.81 12.71
C THR A 165 -5.65 14.39 13.21
N LEU A 166 -6.44 13.98 14.19
CA LEU A 166 -6.44 12.65 14.76
C LEU A 166 -7.41 11.76 13.97
N LEU A 167 -6.97 10.57 13.60
CA LEU A 167 -7.72 9.60 12.80
C LEU A 167 -7.74 8.26 13.52
N TYR A 168 -8.80 7.48 13.38
CA TYR A 168 -8.78 6.10 13.85
C TYR A 168 -7.79 5.28 13.03
N SER A 169 -6.96 4.51 13.73
CA SER A 169 -6.03 3.60 13.09
C SER A 169 -6.74 2.36 12.56
N MET A 170 -6.47 2.02 11.30
CA MET A 170 -7.11 0.92 10.58
C MET A 170 -6.30 -0.40 10.65
N ASP A 171 -5.14 -0.39 11.32
CA ASP A 171 -4.21 -1.53 11.40
C ASP A 171 -4.60 -2.57 12.48
N GLY A 172 -5.63 -2.29 13.28
CA GLY A 172 -6.06 -3.17 14.36
C GLY A 172 -7.27 -4.03 13.98
N SER A 173 -7.07 -5.34 13.77
CA SER A 173 -8.14 -6.34 13.92
C SER A 173 -7.81 -7.22 15.12
N SER A 174 -8.42 -6.95 16.26
CA SER A 174 -8.23 -7.74 17.48
C SER A 174 -9.25 -8.88 17.56
N SER A 175 -8.85 -10.00 18.18
CA SER A 175 -9.76 -11.10 18.49
C SER A 175 -10.78 -10.68 19.54
N ILE A 176 -12.06 -10.95 19.29
CA ILE A 176 -13.17 -10.57 20.19
C ILE A 176 -13.39 -11.53 21.37
N GLY A 177 -12.53 -12.56 21.52
CA GLY A 177 -12.77 -13.66 22.46
C GLY A 177 -12.83 -13.25 23.94
N ASN A 178 -12.10 -12.23 24.39
CA ASN A 178 -11.96 -11.98 25.83
C ASN A 178 -12.96 -10.97 26.41
N LEU A 179 -14.06 -10.68 25.70
CA LEU A 179 -15.07 -9.72 26.17
C LEU A 179 -16.05 -10.35 27.15
N THR A 180 -16.54 -9.53 28.08
CA THR A 180 -17.57 -9.90 29.04
C THR A 180 -18.91 -9.29 28.61
N PHE A 181 -19.99 -10.07 28.70
CA PHE A 181 -21.32 -9.57 28.39
C PHE A 181 -21.92 -8.79 29.57
N PRO A 182 -22.70 -7.73 29.32
CA PRO A 182 -23.05 -7.18 28.00
C PRO A 182 -21.87 -6.44 27.35
N VAL A 183 -21.69 -6.63 26.04
CA VAL A 183 -20.65 -5.95 25.26
C VAL A 183 -21.22 -4.64 24.73
N THR A 184 -20.52 -3.53 24.95
CA THR A 184 -20.87 -2.25 24.32
C THR A 184 -20.24 -2.18 22.93
N ALA A 185 -21.02 -1.99 21.87
CA ALA A 185 -20.50 -1.67 20.55
C ALA A 185 -20.72 -0.20 20.22
N VAL A 186 -19.66 0.54 19.92
CA VAL A 186 -19.69 1.97 19.52
C VAL A 186 -19.56 2.05 18.01
N LEU A 187 -20.59 2.55 17.35
CA LEU A 187 -20.70 2.66 15.89
C LEU A 187 -20.25 4.05 15.44
N GLY A 188 -19.34 4.10 14.46
CA GLY A 188 -18.89 5.33 13.81
C GLY A 188 -18.55 6.43 14.83
N ALA A 189 -19.22 7.58 14.68
CA ALA A 189 -18.99 8.80 15.45
C ALA A 189 -19.41 8.75 16.93
N GLY A 190 -20.20 7.76 17.38
CA GLY A 190 -20.52 7.68 18.80
C GLY A 190 -21.77 6.91 19.22
N THR A 191 -22.62 6.45 18.28
CA THR A 191 -23.83 5.68 18.63
C THR A 191 -23.42 4.37 19.30
N SER A 192 -23.84 4.14 20.55
CA SER A 192 -23.53 2.90 21.27
C SER A 192 -24.74 1.97 21.32
N ILE A 193 -24.49 0.68 21.14
CA ILE A 193 -25.46 -0.39 21.35
C ILE A 193 -24.92 -1.36 22.40
N ALA A 194 -25.73 -1.68 23.40
CA ALA A 194 -25.42 -2.74 24.34
C ALA A 194 -25.90 -4.07 23.75
N ILE A 195 -25.02 -5.07 23.74
CA ILE A 195 -25.29 -6.39 23.18
C ILE A 195 -25.24 -7.41 24.31
N SER A 196 -26.36 -8.05 24.60
CA SER A 196 -26.42 -9.15 25.57
C SER A 196 -25.95 -10.47 24.97
N GLU A 197 -25.58 -11.42 25.83
CA GLU A 197 -25.20 -12.77 25.40
C GLU A 197 -26.35 -13.46 24.67
N ASP A 198 -27.58 -13.35 25.21
CA ASP A 198 -28.76 -13.99 24.67
C ASP A 198 -29.12 -13.45 23.28
N GLU A 199 -29.08 -12.13 23.08
CA GLU A 199 -29.36 -11.52 21.77
C GLU A 199 -28.38 -11.98 20.69
N LEU A 200 -27.08 -12.02 21.00
CA LEU A 200 -26.08 -12.47 20.03
C LEU A 200 -26.28 -13.97 19.74
N ARG A 201 -26.56 -14.77 20.77
CA ARG A 201 -26.75 -16.21 20.65
C ARG A 201 -28.00 -16.55 19.83
N GLU A 202 -29.12 -15.89 20.09
CA GLU A 202 -30.36 -16.03 19.31
C GLU A 202 -30.14 -15.68 17.84
N PHE A 203 -29.45 -14.56 17.58
CA PHE A 203 -29.13 -14.13 16.22
C PHE A 203 -28.28 -15.15 15.47
N VAL A 204 -27.18 -15.64 16.08
CA VAL A 204 -26.26 -16.59 15.43
C VAL A 204 -26.94 -17.94 15.19
N ASN A 205 -27.70 -18.44 16.17
CA ASN A 205 -28.44 -19.69 16.02
C ASN A 205 -29.56 -19.58 14.96
N GLY A 206 -30.21 -18.43 14.85
CA GLY A 206 -31.22 -18.13 13.82
C GLY A 206 -30.68 -18.05 12.39
N MET A 207 -29.36 -17.89 12.19
CA MET A 207 -28.75 -17.97 10.85
C MET A 207 -28.76 -19.40 10.29
N GLY A 208 -28.77 -20.43 11.15
CA GLY A 208 -28.73 -21.84 10.74
C GLY A 208 -30.04 -22.40 10.20
N THR A 209 -31.18 -21.76 10.48
CA THR A 209 -32.52 -22.28 10.16
C THR A 209 -33.09 -21.76 8.83
N LYS A 210 -32.47 -20.77 8.17
CA LYS A 210 -32.95 -20.16 6.92
C LYS A 210 -32.46 -20.82 5.61
N LYS A 211 -31.99 -22.07 5.64
CA LYS A 211 -31.69 -22.87 4.44
C LYS A 211 -32.57 -24.11 4.37
N LYS A 212 -33.89 -23.93 4.17
CA LYS A 212 -34.81 -24.86 3.49
C LYS A 212 -36.25 -24.33 3.59
N SER A 213 -36.65 -23.57 2.59
CA SER A 213 -38.04 -23.57 2.07
C SER A 213 -38.13 -22.60 0.90
N ALA A 214 -38.02 -23.15 -0.32
CA ALA A 214 -38.82 -22.64 -1.42
C ALA A 214 -40.20 -23.36 -1.32
N PRO A 215 -41.32 -22.68 -1.60
CA PRO A 215 -42.63 -23.29 -1.49
C PRO A 215 -42.96 -24.04 -2.79
N GLU A 216 -43.40 -25.29 -2.67
CA GLU A 216 -44.24 -25.92 -3.69
C GLU A 216 -45.67 -25.97 -3.14
N ASP A 217 -46.57 -25.37 -3.91
CA ASP A 217 -48.02 -25.50 -3.80
C ASP A 217 -48.44 -26.97 -3.87
N ALA A 218 -49.36 -27.37 -2.98
CA ALA A 218 -50.53 -28.18 -3.32
C ALA A 218 -51.34 -28.51 -2.05
N THR A 219 -52.46 -27.78 -1.91
CA THR A 219 -53.82 -28.26 -1.62
C THR A 219 -54.07 -29.41 -0.63
N ASP A 220 -55.11 -29.14 0.16
CA ASP A 220 -56.16 -30.04 0.63
C ASP A 220 -56.01 -30.76 1.98
N ASP A 221 -56.79 -30.20 2.91
CA ASP A 221 -57.92 -30.83 3.59
C ASP A 221 -57.70 -31.67 4.86
N HIS A 222 -58.63 -31.37 5.78
CA HIS A 222 -59.09 -32.09 6.97
C HIS A 222 -58.41 -31.86 8.33
N MET A 223 -59.16 -31.13 9.16
CA MET A 223 -59.33 -31.29 10.61
C MET A 223 -60.61 -32.15 10.85
N PRO A 224 -60.97 -32.60 12.07
CA PRO A 224 -60.21 -32.88 13.31
C PRO A 224 -60.65 -34.23 14.00
N GLY A 225 -60.16 -34.49 15.22
CA GLY A 225 -60.68 -35.50 16.18
C GLY A 225 -59.69 -36.64 16.43
N ASP A 226 -59.55 -37.23 17.60
CA ASP A 226 -60.16 -37.08 18.92
C ASP A 226 -59.19 -37.68 19.95
N GLU A 227 -59.52 -37.44 21.21
CA GLU A 227 -58.89 -37.85 22.48
C GLU A 227 -58.59 -39.36 22.59
N GLU A 228 -57.52 -39.73 23.31
CA GLU A 228 -57.49 -40.78 24.36
C GLU A 228 -56.08 -40.95 24.99
N GLU A 229 -55.99 -40.68 26.30
CA GLU A 229 -54.94 -41.14 27.23
C GLU A 229 -55.33 -42.53 27.82
N PRO A 230 -54.54 -43.19 28.71
CA PRO A 230 -53.10 -43.47 28.71
C PRO A 230 -52.81 -44.97 29.01
N GLY A 231 -51.56 -45.43 28.85
CA GLY A 231 -51.18 -46.81 29.17
C GLY A 231 -49.69 -47.00 29.40
N ASN A 232 -49.30 -47.01 30.67
CA ASN A 232 -48.00 -47.38 31.26
C ASN A 232 -47.33 -48.62 30.63
N GLU A 233 -46.01 -48.59 30.40
CA GLU A 233 -44.99 -49.16 31.29
C GLU A 233 -43.59 -49.21 30.60
N GLU A 234 -42.60 -48.75 31.37
CA GLU A 234 -41.18 -49.12 31.38
C GLU A 234 -40.26 -48.81 30.18
N THR A 235 -39.35 -47.89 30.48
CA THR A 235 -38.11 -47.48 29.79
C THR A 235 -37.26 -48.63 29.23
N PRO A 236 -36.51 -48.34 28.16
CA PRO A 236 -35.06 -48.42 28.33
C PRO A 236 -34.34 -47.15 27.82
N SER A 237 -33.53 -46.59 28.72
CA SER A 237 -32.19 -46.07 28.43
C SER A 237 -31.97 -45.43 27.05
N GLY A 238 -32.15 -44.12 27.03
CA GLY A 238 -31.67 -43.27 25.96
C GLY A 238 -31.71 -41.84 26.46
N GLU A 239 -30.86 -41.53 27.44
CA GLU A 239 -30.49 -40.15 27.75
C GLU A 239 -30.09 -39.49 26.43
N THR A 240 -31.02 -38.78 25.81
CA THR A 240 -30.63 -37.80 24.81
C THR A 240 -30.04 -36.69 25.63
N GLN A 241 -28.72 -36.78 25.85
CA GLN A 241 -27.92 -35.72 26.44
C GLN A 241 -28.43 -34.39 25.88
N PRO A 242 -28.75 -33.38 26.71
CA PRO A 242 -29.05 -32.05 26.17
C PRO A 242 -27.85 -31.69 25.31
N LYS A 243 -28.07 -31.49 23.99
CA LYS A 243 -27.01 -31.07 23.06
C LYS A 243 -26.24 -29.97 23.76
N ALA A 244 -24.99 -30.25 24.12
CA ALA A 244 -24.20 -29.39 24.98
C ALA A 244 -24.33 -27.95 24.45
N ARG A 245 -24.88 -27.04 25.25
CA ARG A 245 -25.01 -25.63 24.87
C ARG A 245 -23.65 -25.20 24.36
N GLN A 246 -23.54 -24.89 23.06
CA GLN A 246 -22.30 -24.40 22.48
C GLN A 246 -21.84 -23.22 23.33
N SER A 247 -20.61 -23.24 23.82
CA SER A 247 -20.07 -22.14 24.62
C SER A 247 -20.23 -20.84 23.83
N ILE A 248 -20.67 -19.75 24.47
CA ILE A 248 -20.80 -18.44 23.81
C ILE A 248 -19.48 -18.00 23.19
N GLN A 249 -18.37 -18.43 23.81
CA GLN A 249 -17.01 -18.27 23.32
C GLN A 249 -16.79 -18.80 21.90
N SER A 250 -17.50 -19.87 21.52
CA SER A 250 -17.44 -20.44 20.17
C SER A 250 -18.27 -19.66 19.15
N LEU A 251 -19.27 -18.90 19.61
CA LEU A 251 -20.15 -18.09 18.78
C LEU A 251 -19.64 -16.65 18.64
N LEU A 252 -18.90 -16.15 19.61
CA LEU A 252 -18.30 -14.82 19.66
C LEU A 252 -17.08 -14.74 18.73
N THR A 253 -17.36 -14.68 17.42
CA THR A 253 -16.37 -14.45 16.37
C THR A 253 -16.53 -13.05 15.78
N THR A 254 -15.45 -12.46 15.27
CA THR A 254 -15.46 -11.16 14.58
C THR A 254 -16.52 -11.13 13.48
N ASN A 255 -16.67 -12.21 12.71
CA ASN A 255 -17.65 -12.30 11.64
C ASN A 255 -19.09 -12.36 12.16
N ASN A 256 -19.37 -13.15 13.19
CA ASN A 256 -20.72 -13.23 13.76
C ASN A 256 -21.13 -11.90 14.41
N PHE A 257 -20.18 -11.24 15.09
CA PHE A 257 -20.40 -9.94 15.69
C PHE A 257 -20.65 -8.85 14.64
N LEU A 258 -19.84 -8.80 13.57
CA LEU A 258 -20.08 -7.88 12.45
C LEU A 258 -21.46 -8.11 11.82
N ARG A 259 -21.84 -9.37 11.54
CA ARG A 259 -23.18 -9.68 11.01
C ARG A 259 -24.31 -9.24 11.93
N PHE A 260 -24.11 -9.35 13.24
CA PHE A 260 -25.09 -8.86 14.22
C PHE A 260 -25.22 -7.34 14.10
N VAL A 261 -24.09 -6.61 14.06
CA VAL A 261 -24.09 -5.16 13.86
C VAL A 261 -24.73 -4.78 12.53
N GLU A 262 -24.40 -5.44 11.42
CA GLU A 262 -25.02 -5.23 10.09
C GLU A 262 -26.55 -5.46 10.09
N SER A 263 -27.06 -6.29 10.99
CA SER A 263 -28.50 -6.51 11.15
C SER A 263 -29.21 -5.36 11.86
N LYS A 264 -28.49 -4.64 12.73
CA LYS A 264 -28.99 -3.49 13.49
C LYS A 264 -28.74 -2.17 12.76
N GLU A 265 -27.62 -2.08 12.06
CA GLU A 265 -27.15 -0.90 11.33
C GLU A 265 -26.74 -1.30 9.89
N PRO A 266 -27.69 -1.23 8.92
CA PRO A 266 -27.47 -1.72 7.56
C PRO A 266 -26.35 -1.02 6.77
N THR A 267 -25.91 0.17 7.19
CA THR A 267 -24.81 0.92 6.54
C THR A 267 -23.47 0.18 6.59
N TYR A 268 -23.29 -0.77 7.51
CA TYR A 268 -22.10 -1.63 7.57
C TYR A 268 -22.14 -2.87 6.66
N LYS A 269 -23.29 -3.17 6.04
CA LYS A 269 -23.47 -4.37 5.19
C LYS A 269 -22.46 -4.40 4.04
N GLY A 270 -22.20 -5.59 3.50
CA GLY A 270 -21.39 -5.71 2.27
C GLY A 270 -19.88 -5.55 2.47
N GLY A 271 -19.43 -5.55 3.73
CA GLY A 271 -18.02 -5.51 4.12
C GLY A 271 -17.48 -4.12 4.45
N HIS A 272 -18.36 -3.14 4.70
CA HIS A 272 -17.98 -1.77 5.05
C HIS A 272 -17.67 -1.58 6.55
N GLY A 273 -17.83 -2.61 7.39
CA GLY A 273 -17.45 -2.59 8.80
C GLY A 273 -16.08 -3.18 9.12
N GLN A 274 -15.40 -2.58 10.09
CA GLN A 274 -14.20 -3.11 10.76
C GLN A 274 -14.37 -3.00 12.27
N LEU A 275 -13.95 -4.04 13.00
CA LEU A 275 -13.97 -4.06 14.46
C LEU A 275 -12.62 -3.67 15.04
N TYR A 276 -12.66 -2.81 16.06
CA TYR A 276 -11.59 -2.59 16.99
C TYR A 276 -12.05 -3.01 18.39
N VAL A 277 -11.31 -3.91 19.05
CA VAL A 277 -11.69 -4.43 20.37
C VAL A 277 -10.82 -3.77 21.44
N ASN A 278 -11.46 -3.15 22.43
CA ASN A 278 -10.81 -2.69 23.64
C ASN A 278 -11.23 -3.56 24.82
N GLU A 279 -10.41 -4.58 25.12
CA GLU A 279 -10.68 -5.54 26.21
C GLU A 279 -10.70 -4.86 27.59
N LYS A 280 -9.85 -3.84 27.81
CA LYS A 280 -9.77 -3.14 29.10
C LYS A 280 -11.05 -2.37 29.43
N LEU A 281 -11.63 -1.74 28.41
CA LEU A 281 -12.86 -0.95 28.53
C LEU A 281 -14.11 -1.77 28.18
N ASN A 282 -13.94 -3.06 27.88
CA ASN A 282 -14.99 -4.00 27.52
C ASN A 282 -15.97 -3.48 26.44
N PHE A 283 -15.43 -2.84 25.40
CA PHE A 283 -16.23 -2.36 24.27
C PHE A 283 -15.57 -2.67 22.91
N VAL A 284 -16.40 -2.66 21.88
CA VAL A 284 -16.00 -2.85 20.48
C VAL A 284 -16.33 -1.59 19.70
N ARG A 285 -15.36 -0.95 19.07
CA ARG A 285 -15.64 0.10 18.09
C ARG A 285 -15.86 -0.53 16.72
N VAL A 286 -16.92 -0.12 16.04
CA VAL A 286 -17.22 -0.52 14.66
C VAL A 286 -17.00 0.70 13.78
N LEU A 287 -15.99 0.62 12.92
CA LEU A 287 -15.58 1.70 12.02
C LEU A 287 -16.00 1.38 10.58
N TYR A 288 -16.47 2.39 9.87
CA TYR A 288 -16.63 2.37 8.43
C TYR A 288 -15.28 2.24 7.74
N LYS A 289 -15.21 1.40 6.72
CA LYS A 289 -14.04 1.23 5.86
C LYS A 289 -14.41 1.18 4.39
N LYS A 290 -13.42 1.55 3.57
CA LYS A 290 -13.43 1.35 2.12
C LYS A 290 -13.45 -0.14 1.84
N LYS A 291 -14.30 -0.59 0.92
CA LYS A 291 -14.15 -1.93 0.36
C LYS A 291 -12.95 -1.89 -0.55
N PHE A 292 -11.81 -2.40 -0.07
CA PHE A 292 -10.83 -2.93 -1.02
C PHE A 292 -11.55 -4.00 -1.82
N ALA A 293 -11.57 -3.87 -3.14
CA ALA A 293 -12.11 -4.90 -4.00
C ALA A 293 -11.46 -6.22 -3.56
N ALA A 294 -12.25 -7.07 -2.92
CA ALA A 294 -11.86 -8.45 -2.75
C ALA A 294 -11.61 -8.92 -4.17
N ILE A 295 -10.38 -9.36 -4.45
CA ILE A 295 -10.16 -10.27 -5.56
C ILE A 295 -11.10 -11.43 -5.23
N ASN A 296 -12.27 -11.45 -5.86
CA ASN A 296 -13.19 -12.55 -5.74
C ASN A 296 -12.36 -13.79 -6.04
N LYS A 297 -12.20 -14.66 -5.05
CA LYS A 297 -11.94 -16.08 -5.30
C LYS A 297 -13.23 -16.61 -5.94
N THR A 298 -13.44 -16.24 -7.20
CA THR A 298 -14.15 -17.09 -8.14
C THR A 298 -13.45 -18.44 -8.05
N GLU A 299 -14.19 -19.53 -7.93
CA GLU A 299 -13.61 -20.85 -8.16
C GLU A 299 -12.86 -20.77 -9.49
N LYS A 300 -11.52 -20.78 -9.39
CA LYS A 300 -10.62 -20.57 -10.53
C LYS A 300 -10.91 -21.73 -11.47
N LYS A 301 -11.57 -21.48 -12.60
CA LYS A 301 -11.38 -22.33 -13.78
C LYS A 301 -9.86 -22.45 -13.93
N GLU A 302 -9.35 -23.66 -13.87
CA GLU A 302 -7.91 -23.92 -13.87
C GLU A 302 -7.35 -23.39 -15.20
N THR A 303 -6.64 -22.26 -15.15
CA THR A 303 -6.06 -21.63 -16.34
C THR A 303 -5.00 -22.57 -16.92
N LEU A 304 -5.13 -22.87 -18.20
CA LEU A 304 -4.19 -23.67 -18.98
C LEU A 304 -3.24 -22.76 -19.76
N TYR A 305 -1.98 -23.14 -19.80
CA TYR A 305 -0.89 -22.42 -20.44
C TYR A 305 -0.23 -23.32 -21.49
N PRO A 306 0.26 -22.78 -22.61
CA PRO A 306 0.95 -23.59 -23.61
C PRO A 306 2.27 -24.14 -23.06
N SER A 307 2.50 -25.43 -23.24
CA SER A 307 3.75 -26.08 -22.81
C SER A 307 4.93 -25.80 -23.75
N ASP A 308 4.70 -25.09 -24.85
CA ASP A 308 5.71 -24.62 -25.81
C ASP A 308 5.97 -23.11 -25.71
N ALA A 309 5.38 -22.45 -24.71
CA ALA A 309 5.58 -21.03 -24.45
C ALA A 309 6.96 -20.76 -23.82
N MET A 310 7.43 -19.51 -23.94
CA MET A 310 8.65 -19.04 -23.29
C MET A 310 8.35 -18.62 -21.86
N LEU A 311 8.91 -19.29 -20.86
CA LEU A 311 8.78 -18.95 -19.45
C LEU A 311 9.82 -17.91 -19.04
N SER A 312 9.39 -16.66 -18.87
CA SER A 312 10.19 -15.55 -18.35
C SER A 312 10.15 -15.53 -16.83
N LEU A 313 11.33 -15.67 -16.23
CA LEU A 313 11.60 -15.52 -14.81
C LEU A 313 12.26 -14.16 -14.54
N ILE A 314 12.50 -13.83 -13.26
CA ILE A 314 13.10 -12.53 -12.89
C ILE A 314 14.47 -12.31 -13.56
N TYR A 315 15.26 -13.38 -13.73
CA TYR A 315 16.65 -13.30 -14.18
C TYR A 315 16.99 -14.20 -15.38
N GLU A 316 16.01 -14.87 -15.97
CA GLU A 316 16.25 -15.83 -17.05
C GLU A 316 14.99 -16.08 -17.87
N LYS A 317 15.14 -16.68 -19.04
CA LYS A 317 14.04 -17.17 -19.87
C LYS A 317 14.28 -18.65 -20.17
N ILE A 318 13.23 -19.46 -20.04
CA ILE A 318 13.26 -20.89 -20.28
C ILE A 318 12.30 -21.20 -21.43
N GLN A 319 12.77 -21.84 -22.49
CA GLN A 319 11.89 -22.38 -23.52
C GLN A 319 11.22 -23.65 -22.98
N LEU A 320 9.92 -23.62 -22.72
CA LEU A 320 9.20 -24.82 -22.31
C LEU A 320 9.05 -25.75 -23.51
N THR A 321 9.00 -27.06 -23.23
CA THR A 321 8.61 -28.07 -24.21
C THR A 321 7.60 -29.05 -23.60
N PRO A 322 6.71 -29.66 -24.40
CA PRO A 322 5.76 -30.66 -23.92
C PRO A 322 6.41 -31.79 -23.10
N GLU A 323 7.63 -32.20 -23.45
CA GLU A 323 8.38 -33.28 -22.77
C GLU A 323 8.67 -32.94 -21.30
N MET A 324 8.87 -31.65 -20.98
CA MET A 324 9.08 -31.18 -19.60
C MET A 324 7.88 -31.46 -18.70
N PHE A 325 6.69 -31.69 -19.30
CA PHE A 325 5.43 -31.94 -18.62
C PHE A 325 4.79 -33.26 -19.04
N GLY A 326 5.60 -34.25 -19.45
CA GLY A 326 5.12 -35.58 -19.81
C GLY A 326 4.37 -35.64 -21.14
N GLY A 327 4.69 -34.77 -22.08
CA GLY A 327 4.10 -34.69 -23.42
C GLY A 327 2.80 -33.88 -23.51
N LYS A 328 2.39 -33.21 -22.43
CA LYS A 328 1.20 -32.35 -22.42
C LYS A 328 1.44 -31.11 -23.27
N LYS A 329 0.49 -30.75 -24.14
CA LYS A 329 0.50 -29.51 -24.94
C LYS A 329 0.08 -28.26 -24.14
N GLU A 330 -0.70 -28.48 -23.10
CA GLU A 330 -1.19 -27.45 -22.21
C GLU A 330 -0.99 -27.90 -20.77
N VAL A 331 -0.56 -26.97 -19.93
CA VAL A 331 -0.17 -27.22 -18.54
C VAL A 331 -0.83 -26.21 -17.63
N THR A 332 -1.13 -26.64 -16.41
CA THR A 332 -1.72 -25.77 -15.39
C THR A 332 -0.67 -24.86 -14.77
N GLU A 333 -1.11 -23.77 -14.15
CA GLU A 333 -0.26 -22.91 -13.30
C GLU A 333 0.54 -23.74 -12.28
N ARG A 334 -0.10 -24.76 -11.70
CA ARG A 334 0.48 -25.66 -10.71
C ARG A 334 1.62 -26.51 -11.28
N GLU A 335 1.49 -26.98 -12.51
CA GLU A 335 2.52 -27.79 -13.15
C GLU A 335 3.75 -26.95 -13.48
N ILE A 336 3.56 -25.71 -13.92
CA ILE A 336 4.66 -24.76 -14.15
C ILE A 336 5.34 -24.41 -12.82
N GLN A 337 4.57 -24.12 -11.76
CA GLN A 337 5.12 -23.87 -10.42
C GLN A 337 5.93 -25.07 -9.92
N LYS A 338 5.41 -26.29 -10.05
CA LYS A 338 6.11 -27.51 -9.63
C LYS A 338 7.39 -27.77 -10.44
N TYR A 339 7.38 -27.45 -11.74
CA TYR A 339 8.57 -27.50 -12.58
C TYR A 339 9.64 -26.51 -12.10
N LEU A 340 9.24 -25.27 -11.79
CA LEU A 340 10.15 -24.24 -11.28
C LEU A 340 10.70 -24.57 -9.90
N GLU A 341 9.84 -24.99 -8.96
CA GLU A 341 10.20 -25.27 -7.56
C GLU A 341 11.28 -26.36 -7.42
N LYS A 342 11.37 -27.28 -8.38
CA LYS A 342 12.37 -28.36 -8.37
C LYS A 342 13.80 -27.83 -8.30
N ASP A 343 14.12 -26.81 -9.09
CA ASP A 343 15.47 -26.26 -9.21
C ASP A 343 15.56 -24.81 -8.67
N ARG A 344 14.42 -24.15 -8.44
CA ARG A 344 14.30 -22.74 -8.04
C ARG A 344 13.24 -22.58 -6.94
N PRO A 345 13.57 -22.94 -5.68
CA PRO A 345 12.62 -22.94 -4.57
C PRO A 345 12.02 -21.55 -4.25
N GLU A 346 12.63 -20.47 -4.74
CA GLU A 346 12.08 -19.12 -4.66
C GLU A 346 10.79 -18.92 -5.48
N TYR A 347 10.53 -19.79 -6.46
CA TYR A 347 9.29 -19.82 -7.23
C TYR A 347 8.26 -20.82 -6.65
N SER A 348 8.10 -20.83 -5.32
CA SER A 348 7.08 -21.65 -4.65
C SER A 348 5.67 -21.21 -5.01
N ARG A 349 4.70 -22.10 -4.77
CA ARG A 349 3.27 -21.84 -5.04
C ARG A 349 2.74 -20.59 -4.35
N GLU A 350 3.10 -20.37 -3.09
CA GLU A 350 2.61 -19.24 -2.29
C GLU A 350 3.23 -17.92 -2.71
N ARG A 351 4.33 -17.99 -3.48
CA ARG A 351 5.19 -16.87 -3.78
C ARG A 351 5.29 -16.58 -5.27
N THR A 352 4.65 -17.36 -6.14
CA THR A 352 4.76 -17.18 -7.60
C THR A 352 3.43 -16.87 -8.22
N LYS A 353 3.33 -15.68 -8.81
CA LYS A 353 2.22 -15.31 -9.69
C LYS A 353 2.64 -15.56 -11.13
N ILE A 354 1.81 -16.29 -11.86
CA ILE A 354 2.02 -16.56 -13.28
C ILE A 354 1.04 -15.74 -14.11
N GLU A 355 1.55 -15.07 -15.13
CA GLU A 355 0.78 -14.33 -16.14
C GLU A 355 1.15 -14.86 -17.53
N TYR A 356 0.23 -14.81 -18.50
CA TYR A 356 0.51 -15.24 -19.88
C TYR A 356 0.24 -14.09 -20.83
N ASP A 357 1.22 -13.79 -21.69
CA ASP A 357 1.10 -12.91 -22.83
C ASP A 357 0.96 -13.74 -24.11
N GLU A 358 -0.29 -13.85 -24.58
CA GLU A 358 -0.66 -14.57 -25.81
C GLU A 358 0.05 -14.01 -27.05
N LYS A 359 0.34 -12.70 -27.10
CA LYS A 359 0.90 -12.07 -28.31
C LYS A 359 2.35 -12.49 -28.56
N THR A 360 3.09 -12.69 -27.49
CA THR A 360 4.52 -13.05 -27.53
C THR A 360 4.76 -14.52 -27.21
N ASN A 361 3.69 -15.29 -26.96
CA ASN A 361 3.73 -16.65 -26.45
C ASN A 361 4.64 -16.78 -25.22
N MET A 362 4.48 -15.87 -24.25
CA MET A 362 5.37 -15.75 -23.09
C MET A 362 4.60 -15.89 -21.78
N ILE A 363 5.06 -16.80 -20.92
CA ILE A 363 4.58 -16.99 -19.56
C ILE A 363 5.52 -16.23 -18.62
N ILE A 364 4.99 -15.33 -17.80
CA ILE A 364 5.76 -14.49 -16.88
C ILE A 364 5.52 -15.00 -15.46
N ALA A 365 6.57 -15.51 -14.82
CA ALA A 365 6.53 -15.93 -13.41
C ALA A 365 7.16 -14.84 -12.53
N THR A 366 6.33 -14.19 -11.72
CA THR A 366 6.73 -13.11 -10.80
C THR A 366 6.69 -13.60 -9.37
N ILE A 367 7.73 -13.31 -8.58
CA ILE A 367 7.73 -13.63 -7.15
C ILE A 367 6.94 -12.57 -6.39
N VAL A 368 5.79 -12.92 -5.84
CA VAL A 368 4.93 -12.06 -5.00
C VAL A 368 5.19 -12.42 -3.53
N GLY A 369 5.93 -11.55 -2.83
CA GLY A 369 6.20 -11.69 -1.39
C GLY A 369 7.42 -12.54 -1.06
N GLY A 370 8.41 -11.92 -0.38
CA GLY A 370 9.58 -12.58 0.21
C GLY A 370 10.76 -12.75 -0.74
N LYS A 371 11.96 -12.45 -0.21
CA LYS A 371 13.36 -12.67 -0.65
C LYS A 371 13.60 -13.25 -2.06
N ARG A 372 14.08 -12.38 -2.97
CA ARG A 372 14.68 -12.69 -4.28
C ARG A 372 16.03 -13.41 -4.12
N GLY A 373 16.31 -14.39 -4.98
CA GLY A 373 17.59 -15.10 -5.11
C GLY A 373 17.72 -16.37 -4.26
N SER A 374 18.66 -17.25 -4.61
CA SER A 374 19.09 -18.39 -3.79
C SER A 374 19.82 -17.87 -2.55
N VAL A 375 19.07 -17.33 -1.57
CA VAL A 375 19.63 -16.70 -0.39
C VAL A 375 20.12 -17.76 0.58
N LYS A 376 21.42 -17.74 0.91
CA LYS A 376 22.00 -18.57 1.96
C LYS A 376 22.34 -17.70 3.16
N TYR A 377 22.26 -18.29 4.35
CA TYR A 377 22.76 -17.69 5.59
C TYR A 377 24.00 -18.46 6.02
N PHE A 378 25.01 -17.74 6.49
CA PHE A 378 26.25 -18.33 6.98
C PHE A 378 26.70 -17.62 8.25
N ASP A 379 27.18 -18.40 9.21
CA ASP A 379 27.64 -17.92 10.50
C ASP A 379 29.15 -18.01 10.53
N GLU A 380 29.82 -16.87 10.70
CA GLU A 380 31.27 -16.80 10.80
C GLU A 380 31.65 -15.91 11.97
N GLY A 381 32.37 -16.46 12.95
CA GLY A 381 32.81 -15.68 14.11
C GLY A 381 31.68 -15.05 14.93
N GLY A 382 30.47 -15.62 14.90
CA GLY A 382 29.28 -15.09 15.61
C GLY A 382 28.50 -14.02 14.85
N ILE A 383 28.90 -13.68 13.62
CA ILE A 383 28.17 -12.76 12.74
C ILE A 383 27.40 -13.59 11.72
N HIS A 384 26.09 -13.32 11.62
CA HIS A 384 25.20 -13.89 10.61
C HIS A 384 25.35 -13.10 9.30
N TYR A 385 25.54 -13.79 8.18
CA TYR A 385 25.66 -13.17 6.87
C TYR A 385 24.56 -13.65 5.94
N ARG A 386 24.03 -12.72 5.15
CA ARG A 386 23.17 -13.01 4.01
C ARG A 386 24.01 -13.06 2.74
N ILE A 387 23.88 -14.14 1.98
CA ILE A 387 24.58 -14.35 0.72
C ILE A 387 23.54 -14.40 -0.40
N SER A 388 23.72 -13.57 -1.44
CA SER A 388 22.95 -13.63 -2.68
C SER A 388 23.89 -13.75 -3.89
N ASN A 389 23.41 -14.45 -4.92
CA ASN A 389 24.13 -14.67 -6.17
C ASN A 389 23.16 -14.44 -7.33
N THR A 390 23.16 -13.23 -7.87
CA THR A 390 22.39 -12.85 -9.07
C THR A 390 23.26 -13.04 -10.32
N PRO A 391 22.71 -12.90 -11.54
CA PRO A 391 23.54 -12.88 -12.76
C PRO A 391 24.59 -11.77 -12.76
N PHE A 392 24.28 -10.62 -12.14
CA PHE A 392 25.13 -9.42 -12.18
C PHE A 392 26.02 -9.23 -10.94
N MET A 393 25.68 -9.85 -9.82
CA MET A 393 26.36 -9.61 -8.55
C MET A 393 26.37 -10.86 -7.67
N GLN A 394 27.52 -11.14 -7.06
CA GLN A 394 27.59 -11.97 -5.87
C GLN A 394 27.83 -11.04 -4.68
N ILE A 395 27.06 -11.21 -3.62
CA ILE A 395 27.17 -10.38 -2.41
C ILE A 395 27.03 -11.24 -1.17
N ARG A 396 27.85 -10.93 -0.16
CA ARG A 396 27.73 -11.37 1.22
C ARG A 396 27.68 -10.14 2.11
N ALA A 397 26.60 -9.97 2.88
CA ALA A 397 26.43 -8.83 3.78
C ALA A 397 26.04 -9.30 5.19
N ALA A 398 26.70 -8.76 6.21
CA ALA A 398 26.38 -9.02 7.61
C ALA A 398 24.98 -8.51 7.95
N THR A 399 24.22 -9.28 8.74
CA THR A 399 22.83 -8.96 9.07
C THR A 399 22.69 -8.12 10.34
N ASP A 400 23.79 -7.88 11.05
CA ASP A 400 23.86 -7.12 12.31
C ASP A 400 23.96 -5.60 12.10
N GLY A 401 23.99 -5.15 10.84
CA GLY A 401 24.11 -3.73 10.50
C GLY A 401 25.54 -3.18 10.58
N SER A 402 26.55 -4.03 10.83
CA SER A 402 27.96 -3.61 10.90
C SER A 402 28.53 -3.11 9.57
N GLY A 403 27.86 -3.43 8.45
CA GLY A 403 28.37 -3.16 7.10
C GLY A 403 29.49 -4.09 6.65
N GLN A 404 29.81 -5.14 7.43
CA GLN A 404 30.80 -6.14 7.06
C GLN A 404 30.30 -7.03 5.92
N GLY A 405 31.21 -7.38 5.01
CA GLY A 405 30.90 -8.26 3.91
C GLY A 405 31.76 -7.98 2.68
N GLU A 406 31.38 -8.60 1.57
CA GLU A 406 32.09 -8.52 0.30
C GLU A 406 31.11 -8.58 -0.87
N MET A 407 31.49 -7.97 -1.98
CA MET A 407 30.72 -7.98 -3.20
C MET A 407 31.64 -8.14 -4.41
N THR A 408 31.20 -8.97 -5.34
CA THR A 408 31.83 -9.18 -6.64
C THR A 408 30.82 -8.85 -7.74
N TRP A 409 31.16 -7.88 -8.59
CA TRP A 409 30.40 -7.60 -9.81
C TRP A 409 30.75 -8.66 -10.87
N LYS A 410 29.72 -9.30 -11.43
CA LYS A 410 29.88 -10.44 -12.35
C LYS A 410 29.73 -10.05 -13.82
N MET A 411 29.20 -8.87 -14.10
CA MET A 411 29.02 -8.36 -15.46
C MET A 411 30.17 -7.46 -15.89
N SER A 412 30.17 -7.07 -17.16
CA SER A 412 30.98 -5.94 -17.63
C SER A 412 30.70 -4.71 -16.76
N LYS A 413 31.74 -3.95 -16.41
CA LYS A 413 31.56 -2.75 -15.61
C LYS A 413 30.68 -1.74 -16.34
N ILE A 414 29.83 -1.06 -15.58
CA ILE A 414 28.90 -0.06 -16.11
C ILE A 414 29.72 1.11 -16.68
N PRO A 415 29.45 1.58 -17.91
CA PRO A 415 30.17 2.71 -18.48
C PRO A 415 30.07 3.95 -17.58
N TYR A 416 31.20 4.56 -17.24
CA TYR A 416 31.27 5.77 -16.39
C TYR A 416 30.53 6.97 -16.99
N ARG A 417 30.30 6.99 -18.32
CA ARG A 417 29.39 7.96 -18.95
C ARG A 417 27.98 7.96 -18.35
N MET A 418 27.45 6.81 -17.94
CA MET A 418 26.10 6.69 -17.39
C MET A 418 26.02 7.35 -16.01
N LEU A 419 27.05 7.17 -15.18
CA LEU A 419 27.14 7.89 -13.91
C LEU A 419 27.16 9.41 -14.12
N ARG A 420 27.95 9.89 -15.11
CA ARG A 420 27.98 11.33 -15.47
C ARG A 420 26.61 11.84 -15.93
N SER A 421 25.89 11.05 -16.73
CA SER A 421 24.52 11.39 -17.16
C SER A 421 23.56 11.53 -15.98
N MET A 422 23.60 10.60 -15.03
CA MET A 422 22.78 10.66 -13.82
C MET A 422 23.13 11.89 -12.97
N CYS A 423 24.40 12.12 -12.65
CA CYS A 423 24.81 13.28 -11.86
C CYS A 423 24.43 14.62 -12.51
N SER A 424 24.59 14.73 -13.84
CA SER A 424 24.19 15.94 -14.57
C SER A 424 22.67 16.13 -14.56
N PHE A 425 21.91 15.05 -14.70
CA PHE A 425 20.45 15.10 -14.61
C PHE A 425 19.98 15.55 -13.23
N PHE A 426 20.50 14.93 -12.17
CA PHE A 426 20.17 15.27 -10.79
C PHE A 426 20.45 16.74 -10.47
N GLN A 427 21.62 17.24 -10.88
CA GLN A 427 21.97 18.65 -10.68
C GLN A 427 21.01 19.59 -11.43
N LYS A 428 20.68 19.28 -12.69
CA LYS A 428 19.72 20.10 -13.47
C LYS A 428 18.32 20.10 -12.83
N VAL A 429 17.83 18.95 -12.36
CA VAL A 429 16.54 18.84 -11.67
C VAL A 429 16.55 19.70 -10.41
N TYR A 430 17.56 19.55 -9.57
CA TYR A 430 17.72 20.35 -8.35
C TYR A 430 17.77 21.85 -8.64
N CYS A 431 18.61 22.31 -9.58
CA CYS A 431 18.72 23.73 -9.92
C CYS A 431 17.44 24.31 -10.52
N THR A 432 16.60 23.48 -11.15
CA THR A 432 15.36 23.94 -11.82
C THR A 432 14.15 23.91 -10.88
N TYR A 433 14.01 22.85 -10.09
CA TYR A 433 12.81 22.55 -9.31
C TYR A 433 13.04 22.54 -7.80
N GLY A 434 14.29 22.52 -7.33
CA GLY A 434 14.63 22.43 -5.92
C GLY A 434 14.30 21.07 -5.28
N THR A 435 14.05 20.04 -6.09
CA THR A 435 13.63 18.71 -5.62
C THR A 435 14.72 17.67 -5.79
N GLU A 436 14.55 16.54 -5.11
CA GLU A 436 15.26 15.31 -5.41
C GLU A 436 14.81 14.72 -6.76
N SER A 437 15.55 13.73 -7.25
CA SER A 437 15.15 12.88 -8.38
C SER A 437 15.88 11.55 -8.35
N LEU A 438 15.32 10.56 -9.06
CA LEU A 438 15.81 9.18 -9.09
C LEU A 438 15.98 8.67 -10.53
N VAL A 439 17.03 7.88 -10.74
CA VAL A 439 17.33 7.17 -11.99
C VAL A 439 17.71 5.72 -11.67
N ASN A 440 17.16 4.78 -12.43
CA ASN A 440 17.51 3.37 -12.38
C ASN A 440 18.51 3.01 -13.49
N ILE A 441 19.42 2.10 -13.19
CA ILE A 441 20.27 1.41 -14.16
C ILE A 441 19.62 0.05 -14.44
N LEU A 442 19.24 -0.15 -15.70
CA LEU A 442 18.68 -1.40 -16.19
C LEU A 442 19.72 -2.18 -16.98
N TRP A 443 19.69 -3.50 -16.88
CA TRP A 443 20.39 -4.43 -17.77
C TRP A 443 19.41 -5.09 -18.72
N ASN A 444 19.67 -4.99 -20.01
CA ASN A 444 18.95 -5.74 -21.03
C ASN A 444 19.72 -7.03 -21.36
N PRO A 445 19.21 -8.21 -20.97
CA PRO A 445 19.88 -9.48 -21.25
C PRO A 445 19.92 -9.82 -22.73
N ASP A 446 18.92 -9.41 -23.52
CA ASP A 446 18.85 -9.71 -24.96
C ASP A 446 19.89 -8.89 -25.76
N LYS A 447 20.24 -7.70 -25.27
CA LYS A 447 21.23 -6.80 -25.90
C LYS A 447 22.61 -6.82 -25.22
N GLU A 448 22.72 -7.51 -24.09
CA GLU A 448 23.88 -7.47 -23.20
C GLU A 448 24.38 -6.05 -22.92
N ALA A 449 23.46 -5.14 -22.61
CA ALA A 449 23.76 -3.72 -22.45
C ALA A 449 23.00 -3.03 -21.32
N TYR A 450 23.62 -1.99 -20.74
CA TYR A 450 23.03 -1.15 -19.71
C TYR A 450 22.22 0.01 -20.32
N PHE A 451 21.14 0.40 -19.65
CA PHE A 451 20.28 1.53 -20.00
C PHE A 451 19.96 2.37 -18.76
N LEU A 452 19.91 3.70 -18.90
CA LEU A 452 19.36 4.59 -17.87
C LEU A 452 17.85 4.73 -18.06
N TYR A 453 17.12 4.59 -16.95
CA TYR A 453 15.67 4.70 -16.91
C TYR A 453 15.25 5.68 -15.82
N VAL A 454 14.52 6.72 -16.21
CA VAL A 454 13.87 7.65 -15.28
C VAL A 454 12.45 7.13 -15.03
N PRO A 455 12.15 6.53 -13.86
CA PRO A 455 10.80 6.07 -13.56
C PRO A 455 9.84 7.25 -13.36
N GLN A 456 8.54 6.97 -13.43
CA GLN A 456 7.53 7.89 -12.92
C GLN A 456 7.81 8.10 -11.44
N GLN A 457 7.87 9.36 -11.01
CA GLN A 457 8.28 9.72 -9.66
C GLN A 457 7.56 10.97 -9.16
N GLU A 458 7.17 10.94 -7.90
CA GLU A 458 6.71 12.08 -7.13
C GLU A 458 7.87 12.56 -6.26
N VAL A 459 8.18 13.86 -6.36
CA VAL A 459 9.42 14.40 -5.78
C VAL A 459 9.16 15.61 -4.90
N THR A 460 9.88 15.66 -3.78
CA THR A 460 9.97 16.81 -2.88
C THR A 460 11.44 17.24 -2.73
N PRO A 461 11.76 18.32 -2.01
CA PRO A 461 13.14 18.67 -1.68
C PRO A 461 13.91 17.62 -0.87
N SER A 462 13.22 16.63 -0.27
CA SER A 462 13.82 15.66 0.64
C SER A 462 13.28 14.23 0.50
N SER A 463 12.56 13.93 -0.59
CA SER A 463 12.04 12.58 -0.86
C SER A 463 11.76 12.35 -2.33
N VAL A 464 11.88 11.09 -2.75
CA VAL A 464 11.43 10.59 -4.06
C VAL A 464 10.67 9.29 -3.88
N ASP A 465 9.39 9.30 -4.24
CA ASP A 465 8.59 8.09 -4.42
C ASP A 465 8.54 7.75 -5.91
N TYR A 466 8.71 6.48 -6.29
CA TYR A 466 8.79 6.10 -7.71
C TYR A 466 8.08 4.79 -8.02
N TRP A 467 7.63 4.69 -9.28
CA TRP A 467 6.98 3.50 -9.83
C TRP A 467 7.67 3.07 -11.12
N ASN A 468 8.09 1.81 -11.16
CA ASN A 468 8.67 1.21 -12.36
C ASN A 468 7.57 0.83 -13.35
N ASP A 469 7.90 0.93 -14.65
CA ASP A 469 7.03 0.43 -15.72
C ASP A 469 7.10 -1.09 -15.76
N ASN A 470 5.95 -1.74 -15.56
CA ASN A 470 5.84 -3.20 -15.54
C ASN A 470 6.32 -3.84 -16.84
N ASP A 471 6.09 -3.23 -18.00
CA ASP A 471 6.51 -3.79 -19.28
C ASP A 471 8.03 -3.72 -19.46
N ILE A 472 8.67 -2.68 -18.91
CA ILE A 472 10.14 -2.61 -18.85
C ILE A 472 10.69 -3.69 -17.90
N GLN A 473 10.08 -3.85 -16.72
CA GLN A 473 10.53 -4.83 -15.72
C GLN A 473 10.31 -6.30 -16.15
N LYS A 474 9.44 -6.57 -17.14
CA LYS A 474 9.30 -7.89 -17.77
C LYS A 474 10.51 -8.28 -18.63
N HIS A 475 11.25 -7.30 -19.15
CA HIS A 475 12.30 -7.54 -20.15
C HIS A 475 13.71 -7.13 -19.70
N MET A 476 13.83 -6.32 -18.64
CA MET A 476 15.12 -5.78 -18.18
C MET A 476 15.26 -5.90 -16.67
N TRP A 477 16.48 -6.10 -16.20
CA TRP A 477 16.79 -6.22 -14.78
C TRP A 477 17.19 -4.87 -14.21
N THR A 478 16.55 -4.42 -13.14
CA THR A 478 17.05 -3.27 -12.37
C THR A 478 18.27 -3.72 -11.60
N VAL A 479 19.45 -3.23 -11.98
CA VAL A 479 20.75 -3.60 -11.36
C VAL A 479 21.28 -2.51 -10.43
N GLY A 480 20.75 -1.28 -10.54
CA GLY A 480 21.00 -0.26 -9.54
C GLY A 480 19.99 0.88 -9.56
N THR A 481 19.90 1.57 -8.43
CA THR A 481 18.97 2.67 -8.17
C THR A 481 19.74 3.83 -7.55
N PHE A 482 19.61 5.01 -8.14
CA PHE A 482 20.36 6.19 -7.73
C PHE A 482 19.43 7.37 -7.55
N HIS A 483 19.56 8.10 -6.44
CA HIS A 483 18.82 9.34 -6.22
C HIS A 483 19.72 10.48 -5.74
N SER A 484 19.13 11.66 -5.65
CA SER A 484 19.83 12.88 -5.32
C SER A 484 19.28 13.58 -4.09
N HIS A 485 20.15 14.06 -3.21
CA HIS A 485 19.84 14.82 -1.99
C HIS A 485 19.90 16.35 -2.17
N GLY A 486 19.95 16.85 -3.41
CA GLY A 486 20.01 18.29 -3.66
C GLY A 486 21.20 18.98 -2.99
N MET A 487 20.91 19.94 -2.11
CA MET A 487 21.90 20.65 -1.29
C MET A 487 22.50 19.82 -0.14
N TYR A 488 21.85 18.73 0.27
CA TYR A 488 22.27 17.96 1.44
C TYR A 488 23.44 17.01 1.12
N ASN A 489 24.18 16.65 2.16
CA ASN A 489 25.22 15.63 2.05
C ASN A 489 24.59 14.29 1.63
N PRO A 490 25.27 13.48 0.80
CA PRO A 490 24.81 12.14 0.48
C PRO A 490 24.95 11.24 1.71
N TYR A 491 23.84 10.68 2.17
CA TYR A 491 23.76 9.61 3.15
C TYR A 491 22.56 8.72 2.82
N PHE A 492 22.55 7.50 3.35
CA PHE A 492 21.38 6.63 3.25
C PHE A 492 20.53 6.84 4.51
N SER A 493 19.27 7.20 4.33
CA SER A 493 18.29 7.41 5.39
C SER A 493 17.60 6.10 5.79
N VAL A 494 16.83 6.13 6.88
CA VAL A 494 15.98 5.00 7.29
C VAL A 494 14.96 4.65 6.21
N THR A 495 14.39 5.66 5.53
CA THR A 495 13.46 5.45 4.42
C THR A 495 14.14 4.77 3.23
N ASP A 496 15.38 5.14 2.93
CA ASP A 496 16.18 4.45 1.90
C ASP A 496 16.40 2.99 2.31
N ASP A 497 16.76 2.73 3.57
CA ASP A 497 16.96 1.36 4.08
C ASP A 497 15.68 0.51 4.00
N GLU A 498 14.52 1.13 4.20
CA GLU A 498 13.21 0.47 4.11
C GLU A 498 12.79 0.17 2.66
N ASN A 499 13.15 1.04 1.73
CA ASN A 499 12.78 0.94 0.32
C ASN A 499 13.79 0.08 -0.49
N GLU A 500 15.08 0.16 -0.19
CA GLU A 500 16.20 -0.42 -0.96
C GLU A 500 16.50 -1.90 -0.60
N LYS A 501 15.46 -2.72 -0.48
CA LYS A 501 15.61 -4.12 -0.03
C LYS A 501 16.04 -5.10 -1.13
N ALA A 502 15.99 -4.70 -2.40
CA ALA A 502 16.32 -5.59 -3.52
C ALA A 502 17.83 -5.86 -3.62
N ASP A 503 18.20 -6.93 -4.32
CA ASP A 503 19.60 -7.16 -4.66
C ASP A 503 20.01 -6.15 -5.75
N GLY A 504 21.02 -5.34 -5.48
CA GLY A 504 21.42 -4.28 -6.41
C GLY A 504 22.45 -3.32 -5.84
N ILE A 505 22.83 -2.35 -6.66
CA ILE A 505 23.68 -1.23 -6.27
C ILE A 505 22.81 -0.01 -5.99
N TYR A 506 23.06 0.67 -4.88
CA TYR A 506 22.37 1.89 -4.50
C TYR A 506 23.36 3.04 -4.41
N GLY A 507 22.94 4.23 -4.83
CA GLY A 507 23.81 5.41 -4.77
C GLY A 507 23.06 6.69 -4.52
N VAL A 508 23.60 7.50 -3.62
CA VAL A 508 23.07 8.83 -3.31
C VAL A 508 24.10 9.86 -3.71
N THR A 509 23.69 10.87 -4.47
CA THR A 509 24.54 12.03 -4.76
C THR A 509 23.94 13.31 -4.19
N GLY A 510 24.76 14.26 -3.77
CA GLY A 510 24.28 15.52 -3.19
C GLY A 510 25.38 16.58 -3.13
N ASN A 511 25.18 17.64 -2.35
CA ASN A 511 26.02 18.83 -2.31
C ASN A 511 26.11 19.57 -3.65
N PHE A 512 24.99 19.76 -4.35
CA PHE A 512 25.00 20.46 -5.64
C PHE A 512 25.28 21.96 -5.54
N ASP A 513 25.13 22.55 -4.36
CA ASP A 513 25.52 23.95 -4.08
C ASP A 513 27.05 24.13 -3.97
N PHE A 514 27.80 23.04 -3.93
CA PHE A 514 29.26 23.08 -3.91
C PHE A 514 29.82 22.78 -5.30
N PRO A 515 31.02 23.31 -5.63
CA PRO A 515 31.67 23.04 -6.91
C PRO A 515 31.91 21.55 -7.17
N VAL A 516 31.88 20.72 -6.12
CA VAL A 516 32.08 19.27 -6.21
C VAL A 516 30.98 18.56 -5.43
N PRO A 517 29.96 18.03 -6.13
CA PRO A 517 29.00 17.09 -5.59
C PRO A 517 29.69 15.85 -5.02
N ARG A 518 29.07 15.28 -4.01
CA ARG A 518 29.55 14.06 -3.36
C ARG A 518 28.63 12.91 -3.73
N MET A 519 29.16 11.70 -3.64
CA MET A 519 28.39 10.47 -3.82
C MET A 519 28.75 9.44 -2.75
N LYS A 520 27.75 8.71 -2.28
CA LYS A 520 27.92 7.46 -1.53
C LYS A 520 27.28 6.32 -2.29
N MET A 521 27.89 5.15 -2.21
CA MET A 521 27.39 3.94 -2.85
C MET A 521 27.43 2.75 -1.89
N ARG A 522 26.45 1.87 -2.04
CA ARG A 522 26.38 0.60 -1.33
C ARG A 522 25.88 -0.50 -2.24
N ALA A 523 26.29 -1.74 -1.97
CA ALA A 523 25.63 -2.91 -2.53
C ALA A 523 24.69 -3.48 -1.47
N GLY A 524 23.48 -3.87 -1.87
CA GLY A 524 22.46 -4.39 -0.96
C GLY A 524 22.01 -5.80 -1.31
N THR A 525 21.67 -6.57 -0.29
CA THR A 525 20.86 -7.78 -0.42
C THR A 525 19.85 -7.88 0.72
N GLY A 526 18.57 -7.89 0.39
CA GLY A 526 17.49 -8.12 1.38
C GLY A 526 17.46 -7.14 2.55
N GLY A 527 17.87 -5.89 2.35
CA GLY A 527 17.95 -4.87 3.40
C GLY A 527 19.25 -4.88 4.21
N HIS A 528 20.26 -5.64 3.80
CA HIS A 528 21.59 -5.61 4.38
C HIS A 528 22.59 -5.07 3.37
N TYR A 529 23.48 -4.20 3.81
CA TYR A 529 24.27 -3.36 2.92
C TYR A 529 25.75 -3.42 3.26
N ILE A 530 26.59 -3.30 2.23
CA ILE A 530 28.02 -3.01 2.38
C ILE A 530 28.35 -1.74 1.61
N THR A 531 29.28 -0.95 2.13
CA THR A 531 29.79 0.22 1.40
C THR A 531 30.70 -0.25 0.27
N ILE A 532 30.54 0.30 -0.93
CA ILE A 532 31.37 -0.04 -2.09
C ILE A 532 32.01 1.21 -2.69
N HIS A 533 33.10 1.03 -3.42
CA HIS A 533 33.72 2.10 -4.18
C HIS A 533 33.08 2.19 -5.58
N THR A 534 32.97 3.41 -6.12
CA THR A 534 32.36 3.65 -7.44
C THR A 534 32.97 2.80 -8.55
N PHE A 535 34.30 2.67 -8.56
CA PHE A 535 35.01 1.90 -9.58
C PHE A 535 34.97 0.38 -9.38
N ASP A 536 34.32 -0.12 -8.33
CA ASP A 536 34.04 -1.56 -8.21
C ASP A 536 33.04 -1.99 -9.29
N VAL A 537 32.10 -1.10 -9.64
CA VAL A 537 31.03 -1.36 -10.61
C VAL A 537 31.10 -0.49 -11.87
N PHE A 538 31.69 0.72 -11.82
CA PHE A 538 31.82 1.60 -12.98
C PHE A 538 33.21 1.56 -13.64
N ASP A 539 33.26 1.58 -14.98
CA ASP A 539 34.49 1.61 -15.75
C ASP A 539 34.98 3.04 -16.05
N LYS A 540 36.02 3.45 -15.31
CA LYS A 540 36.67 4.76 -15.43
C LYS A 540 37.28 5.06 -16.81
N ASN A 541 37.51 4.05 -17.66
CA ASN A 541 38.22 4.21 -18.93
C ASN A 541 37.29 4.47 -20.13
N THR A 542 35.98 4.66 -19.89
CA THR A 542 35.01 4.88 -20.96
C THR A 542 34.96 6.35 -21.39
N GLY A 543 35.62 6.66 -22.52
CA GLY A 543 35.77 8.02 -23.09
C GLY A 543 34.57 8.57 -23.87
N GLU A 544 33.45 7.84 -23.93
CA GLU A 544 32.26 8.25 -24.67
C GLU A 544 31.51 9.42 -24.00
N ARG A 545 30.74 10.17 -24.79
CA ARG A 545 29.94 11.31 -24.32
C ARG A 545 28.79 10.84 -23.42
N ALA A 546 28.53 11.57 -22.34
CA ALA A 546 27.36 11.34 -21.49
C ALA A 546 26.07 11.60 -22.29
N GLU A 547 25.10 10.68 -22.18
CA GLU A 547 23.75 10.92 -22.70
C GLU A 547 23.05 12.02 -21.89
N ASP A 548 22.27 12.87 -22.54
CA ASP A 548 21.49 13.90 -21.85
C ASP A 548 20.13 13.33 -21.46
N LEU A 549 19.91 13.15 -20.15
CA LEU A 549 18.62 12.70 -19.64
C LEU A 549 17.60 13.85 -19.54
N TRP A 550 17.99 15.11 -19.78
CA TRP A 550 17.09 16.27 -19.77
C TRP A 550 16.21 16.31 -21.03
N THR A 551 15.32 15.33 -21.15
CA THR A 551 14.41 15.19 -22.29
C THR A 551 12.97 15.42 -21.85
N ALA A 552 12.10 15.86 -22.77
CA ALA A 552 10.68 16.06 -22.48
C ALA A 552 10.01 14.79 -21.91
N LYS A 553 10.42 13.60 -22.39
CA LYS A 553 9.95 12.31 -21.87
C LYS A 553 10.32 12.13 -20.41
N ASN A 554 11.58 12.32 -20.05
CA ASN A 554 12.05 12.11 -18.68
C ASN A 554 11.51 13.18 -17.73
N LEU A 555 11.39 14.44 -18.19
CA LEU A 555 10.79 15.51 -17.40
C LEU A 555 9.30 15.26 -17.13
N SER A 556 8.56 14.68 -18.09
CA SER A 556 7.16 14.29 -17.88
C SER A 556 6.97 13.15 -16.87
N ALA A 557 8.04 12.47 -16.48
CA ALA A 557 8.03 11.46 -15.45
C ALA A 557 8.28 12.02 -14.03
N ILE A 558 8.68 13.29 -13.91
CA ILE A 558 8.93 13.96 -12.62
C ILE A 558 7.72 14.81 -12.28
N HIS A 559 7.02 14.44 -11.21
CA HIS A 559 5.88 15.18 -10.68
C HIS A 559 6.29 15.84 -9.35
N PRO A 560 6.70 17.12 -9.36
CA PRO A 560 6.99 17.82 -8.12
C PRO A 560 5.70 17.93 -7.31
N TYR A 561 5.78 17.58 -6.02
CA TYR A 561 4.69 17.82 -5.07
C TYR A 561 4.56 19.33 -4.84
N MET A 562 3.96 20.02 -5.81
CA MET A 562 3.62 21.42 -5.65
C MET A 562 2.39 21.47 -4.76
N HIS A 563 2.58 21.93 -3.53
CA HIS A 563 1.53 22.29 -2.58
C HIS A 563 0.28 22.78 -3.33
N ARG A 564 -0.77 21.95 -3.32
CA ARG A 564 -2.12 22.35 -3.66
C ARG A 564 -2.94 22.47 -2.39
#